data_AF-A0A6P8X1T5-F1
#
_entry.id   AF-A0A6P8X1T5-F1
#
_cell.length_a   1.000
_cell.length_b   1.000
_cell.length_c   1.000
_cell.angle_alpha   90.00
_cell.angle_beta   90.00
_cell.angle_gamma   90.00
#
_symmetry.space_group_name_H-M   'P 1'
#
loop_
_entity.id
_entity.type
_entity.pdbx_description
1 polymer ?
#
loop_
_entity_poly.entity_id
_entity_poly.type
_entity_poly.pdbx_seq_one_letter_code
_entity_poly.pdbx_strand_id
1 'polypeptide(L)'
;MKFTLFALLVAVCVFSTNAGTWQPLNMSPDVGTQFEIDEFENLDTEADFFLFSGVYYAIKVALRSVKGFNCLIKWVVGIKASALQYSSDIIACGVTANQDVTNLINANLKIISTANNIINLKSNICAGADESKPVTKCVVKTLYQVFQLYKQVQSAVKLAKKIPTTGPNAVQCVTDATTTLTNYYTQFPSNIKSCSKLTS
;
A
#
# COMPACT_ATOMS: atom_id res chain seq x y z
N MET A 1 -0.12 13.51 -26.09
CA MET A 1 -1.01 12.43 -25.60
C MET A 1 -1.40 12.73 -24.15
N LYS A 2 -2.43 13.57 -23.92
CA LYS A 2 -2.82 14.05 -22.57
C LYS A 2 -4.17 13.49 -22.09
N PHE A 3 -4.91 12.79 -22.95
CA PHE A 3 -6.28 12.32 -22.68
C PHE A 3 -6.40 10.83 -22.32
N THR A 4 -5.35 10.02 -22.50
CA THR A 4 -5.39 8.57 -22.21
C THR A 4 -5.43 8.24 -20.71
N LEU A 5 -4.93 9.14 -19.86
CA LEU A 5 -5.00 9.01 -18.40
C LEU A 5 -6.44 9.09 -17.87
N PHE A 6 -7.31 9.82 -18.56
CA PHE A 6 -8.69 10.08 -18.13
C PHE A 6 -9.65 8.98 -18.55
N ALA A 7 -9.51 8.44 -19.77
CA ALA A 7 -10.41 7.41 -20.29
C ALA A 7 -10.31 6.08 -19.54
N LEU A 8 -9.11 5.71 -19.07
CA LEU A 8 -8.86 4.43 -18.43
C LEU A 8 -9.38 4.32 -17.00
N LEU A 9 -9.29 5.39 -16.22
CA LEU A 9 -9.83 5.42 -14.86
C LEU A 9 -11.34 5.62 -14.82
N VAL A 10 -11.92 6.37 -15.76
CA VAL A 10 -13.39 6.38 -15.95
C VAL A 10 -13.88 4.97 -16.27
N ALA A 11 -13.16 4.21 -17.10
CA ALA A 11 -13.51 2.82 -17.38
C ALA A 11 -13.39 1.91 -16.13
N VAL A 12 -12.36 2.05 -15.29
CA VAL A 12 -12.22 1.22 -14.07
C VAL A 12 -13.27 1.58 -13.00
N CYS A 13 -13.63 2.86 -12.86
CA CYS A 13 -14.67 3.32 -11.93
C CYS A 13 -16.10 2.91 -12.39
N VAL A 14 -16.34 2.83 -13.71
CA VAL A 14 -17.66 2.54 -14.30
C VAL A 14 -17.86 1.05 -14.63
N PHE A 15 -16.83 0.28 -15.02
CA PHE A 15 -16.98 -1.11 -15.50
C PHE A 15 -16.75 -2.23 -14.46
N SER A 16 -16.54 -1.92 -13.18
CA SER A 16 -16.39 -2.95 -12.13
C SER A 16 -17.73 -3.36 -11.49
N THR A 17 -18.78 -3.52 -12.29
CA THR A 17 -19.95 -4.32 -11.90
C THR A 17 -19.68 -5.77 -12.29
N ASN A 18 -19.53 -6.64 -11.29
CA ASN A 18 -19.37 -8.10 -11.34
C ASN A 18 -17.93 -8.64 -11.42
N ALA A 19 -17.34 -8.93 -10.25
CA ALA A 19 -16.47 -10.08 -10.07
C ALA A 19 -16.30 -10.42 -8.57
N GLY A 20 -17.01 -11.48 -8.13
CA GLY A 20 -16.62 -12.38 -7.04
C GLY A 20 -16.48 -11.79 -5.64
N THR A 21 -17.52 -11.96 -4.82
CA THR A 21 -17.47 -11.83 -3.36
C THR A 21 -16.43 -12.80 -2.77
N TRP A 22 -15.25 -12.30 -2.41
CA TRP A 22 -14.32 -13.01 -1.52
C TRP A 22 -14.65 -12.62 -0.09
N GLN A 23 -15.10 -13.61 0.69
CA GLN A 23 -15.53 -13.44 2.08
C GLN A 23 -14.34 -12.96 2.95
N PRO A 24 -14.49 -11.88 3.73
CA PRO A 24 -13.46 -11.43 4.66
C PRO A 24 -13.41 -12.37 5.87
N LEU A 25 -12.22 -12.88 6.21
CA LEU A 25 -11.97 -13.33 7.58
C LEU A 25 -12.06 -12.09 8.48
N ASN A 26 -13.03 -12.14 9.39
CA ASN A 26 -13.42 -11.08 10.29
C ASN A 26 -12.25 -10.50 11.09
N MET A 27 -12.41 -9.21 11.39
CA MET A 27 -11.66 -8.38 12.34
C MET A 27 -10.49 -7.57 11.76
N SER A 28 -10.83 -6.54 10.98
CA SER A 28 -10.05 -5.29 10.92
C SER A 28 -10.91 -4.22 11.62
N PRO A 29 -10.40 -3.48 12.62
CA PRO A 29 -11.13 -2.34 13.14
C PRO A 29 -11.29 -1.31 12.01
N ASP A 30 -12.52 -0.82 11.86
CA ASP A 30 -12.90 0.22 10.93
C ASP A 30 -12.30 1.54 11.42
N VAL A 31 -11.08 1.85 10.99
CA VAL A 31 -10.47 3.16 11.21
C VAL A 31 -10.85 4.02 10.02
N GLY A 32 -12.08 4.55 10.06
CA GLY A 32 -12.59 5.55 9.14
C GLY A 32 -11.67 6.76 9.10
N THR A 33 -10.76 6.78 8.14
CA THR A 33 -9.96 7.95 7.80
C THR A 33 -10.62 8.62 6.60
N GLN A 34 -11.57 9.52 6.87
CA GLN A 34 -12.05 10.47 5.87
C GLN A 34 -10.88 11.40 5.52
N PHE A 35 -10.48 11.37 4.24
CA PHE A 35 -9.41 12.20 3.71
C PHE A 35 -9.97 13.57 3.32
N GLU A 36 -9.73 14.58 4.17
CA GLU A 36 -10.01 15.99 3.87
C GLU A 36 -8.97 16.56 2.89
N ILE A 37 -9.43 17.44 2.01
CA ILE A 37 -8.67 17.93 0.84
C ILE A 37 -7.61 18.98 1.23
N ASP A 38 -7.70 19.56 2.44
CA ASP A 38 -6.87 20.68 2.89
C ASP A 38 -5.41 20.30 3.22
N GLU A 39 -5.10 19.00 3.35
CA GLU A 39 -3.73 18.53 3.61
C GLU A 39 -2.83 18.59 2.34
N PHE A 40 -3.39 18.87 1.16
CA PHE A 40 -2.63 19.02 -0.09
C PHE A 40 -2.04 20.43 -0.28
N GLU A 41 -2.66 21.47 0.31
CA GLU A 41 -2.11 22.84 0.25
C GLU A 41 -1.00 23.08 1.28
N ASN A 42 -0.90 22.24 2.31
CA ASN A 42 0.14 22.29 3.34
C ASN A 42 1.15 21.15 3.18
N LEU A 43 1.65 20.92 1.96
CA LEU A 43 2.78 20.02 1.74
C LEU A 43 4.04 20.64 2.35
N ASP A 44 4.31 20.25 3.59
CA ASP A 44 5.54 20.52 4.31
C ASP A 44 6.76 20.17 3.45
N THR A 45 7.77 21.05 3.45
CA THR A 45 8.95 21.07 2.58
C THR A 45 9.80 19.77 2.56
N GLU A 46 9.56 18.80 3.45
CA GLU A 46 10.21 17.49 3.43
C GLU A 46 9.53 16.47 2.48
N ALA A 47 8.25 16.68 2.12
CA ALA A 47 7.55 15.84 1.15
C ALA A 47 8.09 16.03 -0.28
N ASP A 48 8.57 17.23 -0.60
CA ASP A 48 9.07 17.61 -1.92
C ASP A 48 10.29 16.79 -2.37
N PHE A 49 11.21 16.44 -1.47
CA PHE A 49 12.41 15.67 -1.86
C PHE A 49 12.09 14.24 -2.35
N PHE A 50 10.98 13.65 -1.86
CA PHE A 50 10.60 12.27 -2.17
C PHE A 50 9.60 12.15 -3.33
N LEU A 51 8.83 13.21 -3.62
CA LEU A 51 7.93 13.30 -4.78
C LEU A 51 8.68 13.32 -6.12
N PHE A 52 9.99 13.51 -6.13
CA PHE A 52 10.85 13.36 -7.31
C PHE A 52 11.58 12.00 -7.38
N SER A 53 11.28 11.06 -6.48
CA SER A 53 11.91 9.73 -6.51
C SER A 53 11.52 8.95 -7.78
N GLY A 54 12.44 8.12 -8.29
CA GLY A 54 12.15 7.27 -9.46
C GLY A 54 10.98 6.30 -9.23
N VAL A 55 10.63 6.01 -7.98
CA VAL A 55 9.44 5.20 -7.63
C VAL A 55 8.16 6.00 -7.81
N TYR A 56 8.11 7.27 -7.42
CA TYR A 56 6.96 8.15 -7.68
C TYR A 56 6.64 8.21 -9.18
N TYR A 57 7.65 8.41 -10.01
CA TYR A 57 7.48 8.38 -11.47
C TYR A 57 7.00 7.02 -11.98
N ALA A 58 7.54 5.93 -11.44
CA ALA A 58 7.10 4.58 -11.82
C ALA A 58 5.62 4.34 -11.45
N ILE A 59 5.18 4.72 -10.24
CA ILE A 59 3.76 4.66 -9.85
C ILE A 59 2.92 5.48 -10.82
N LYS A 60 3.32 6.74 -11.07
CA LYS A 60 2.61 7.64 -11.99
C LYS A 60 2.45 7.04 -13.38
N VAL A 61 3.48 6.38 -13.91
CA VAL A 61 3.44 5.74 -15.23
C VAL A 61 2.62 4.46 -15.22
N ALA A 62 2.75 3.61 -14.19
CA ALA A 62 1.96 2.39 -14.04
C ALA A 62 0.46 2.69 -13.94
N LEU A 63 0.07 3.80 -13.30
CA LEU A 63 -1.32 4.25 -13.23
C LEU A 63 -1.89 4.73 -14.58
N ARG A 64 -1.07 4.90 -15.62
CA ARG A 64 -1.54 5.33 -16.95
C ARG A 64 -2.11 4.19 -17.80
N SER A 65 -1.95 2.94 -17.39
CA SER A 65 -2.37 1.75 -18.16
C SER A 65 -3.18 0.79 -17.28
N VAL A 66 -4.10 0.01 -17.86
CA VAL A 66 -4.83 -1.04 -17.11
C VAL A 66 -3.85 -2.07 -16.56
N LYS A 67 -2.91 -2.54 -17.39
CA LYS A 67 -1.97 -3.59 -16.99
C LYS A 67 -1.01 -3.12 -15.90
N GLY A 68 -0.53 -1.87 -15.99
CA GLY A 68 0.30 -1.26 -14.96
C GLY A 68 -0.46 -1.08 -13.65
N PHE A 69 -1.70 -0.59 -13.70
CA PHE A 69 -2.55 -0.45 -12.53
C PHE A 69 -2.88 -1.81 -11.89
N ASN A 70 -3.30 -2.80 -12.68
CA ASN A 70 -3.57 -4.16 -12.20
C ASN A 70 -2.31 -4.79 -11.55
N CYS A 71 -1.13 -4.56 -12.13
CA CYS A 71 0.14 -4.98 -11.54
C CYS A 71 0.39 -4.31 -10.19
N LEU A 72 0.15 -2.99 -10.06
CA LEU A 72 0.27 -2.29 -8.78
C LEU A 72 -0.69 -2.87 -7.73
N ILE A 73 -1.95 -3.10 -8.09
CA ILE A 73 -2.95 -3.66 -7.17
C ILE A 73 -2.55 -5.06 -6.69
N LYS A 74 -2.00 -5.92 -7.56
CA LYS A 74 -1.47 -7.23 -7.14
C LYS A 74 -0.38 -7.10 -6.07
N TRP A 75 0.52 -6.14 -6.23
CA TRP A 75 1.54 -5.86 -5.23
C TRP A 75 0.96 -5.28 -3.94
N VAL A 76 -0.03 -4.40 -4.02
CA VAL A 76 -0.75 -3.87 -2.85
C VAL A 76 -1.41 -5.00 -2.06
N VAL A 77 -2.10 -5.93 -2.75
CA VAL A 77 -2.71 -7.12 -2.13
C VAL A 77 -1.65 -8.00 -1.47
N GLY A 78 -0.52 -8.23 -2.15
CA GLY A 78 0.58 -9.01 -1.60
C GLY A 78 1.24 -8.37 -0.37
N ILE A 79 1.41 -7.04 -0.37
CA ILE A 79 1.91 -6.29 0.80
C ILE A 79 0.96 -6.44 1.98
N LYS A 80 -0.35 -6.28 1.75
CA LYS A 80 -1.38 -6.51 2.78
C LYS A 80 -1.31 -7.94 3.32
N ALA A 81 -1.22 -8.94 2.44
CA ALA A 81 -1.15 -10.34 2.84
C ALA A 81 0.11 -10.63 3.68
N SER A 82 1.26 -10.10 3.28
CA SER A 82 2.52 -10.24 4.02
C SER A 82 2.46 -9.57 5.41
N ALA A 83 1.83 -8.40 5.52
CA ALA A 83 1.62 -7.71 6.79
C ALA A 83 0.71 -8.51 7.76
N LEU A 84 -0.36 -9.10 7.23
CA LEU A 84 -1.27 -9.97 7.98
C LEU A 84 -0.56 -11.25 8.42
N GLN A 85 0.19 -11.88 7.50
CA GLN A 85 0.94 -13.10 7.77
C GLN A 85 1.95 -12.87 8.89
N TYR A 86 2.70 -11.76 8.86
CA TYR A 86 3.62 -11.40 9.93
C TYR A 86 2.93 -11.34 11.29
N SER A 87 1.75 -10.71 11.37
CA SER A 87 0.99 -10.61 12.63
C SER A 87 0.55 -12.00 13.12
N SER A 88 0.11 -12.87 12.20
CA SER A 88 -0.23 -14.26 12.51
C SER A 88 0.98 -15.05 12.99
N ASP A 89 2.14 -14.89 12.34
CA ASP A 89 3.37 -15.60 12.68
C ASP A 89 3.87 -15.19 14.07
N ILE A 90 3.81 -13.89 14.40
CA ILE A 90 4.20 -13.40 15.74
C ILE A 90 3.27 -13.97 16.83
N ILE A 91 1.97 -14.05 16.59
CA ILE A 91 1.04 -14.70 17.53
C ILE A 91 1.38 -16.20 17.68
N ALA A 92 1.66 -16.89 16.57
CA ALA A 92 2.03 -18.30 16.56
C ALA A 92 3.37 -18.59 17.27
N CYS A 93 4.29 -17.62 17.30
CA CYS A 93 5.52 -17.74 18.08
C CYS A 93 5.26 -17.83 19.59
N GLY A 94 4.09 -17.42 20.08
CA GLY A 94 3.73 -17.53 21.50
C GLY A 94 4.57 -16.66 22.44
N VAL A 95 5.24 -15.65 21.91
CA VAL A 95 6.13 -14.75 22.67
C VAL A 95 5.44 -13.41 22.92
N THR A 96 5.73 -12.81 24.07
CA THR A 96 5.33 -11.42 24.32
C THR A 96 6.11 -10.51 23.39
N ALA A 97 5.39 -9.78 22.52
CA ALA A 97 6.01 -8.80 21.63
C ALA A 97 6.75 -7.74 22.46
N ASN A 98 8.06 -7.59 22.23
CA ASN A 98 8.81 -6.48 22.81
C ASN A 98 8.44 -5.16 22.11
N GLN A 99 9.02 -4.04 22.55
CA GLN A 99 8.69 -2.72 22.00
C GLN A 99 8.98 -2.63 20.49
N ASP A 100 10.07 -3.23 19.99
CA ASP A 100 10.44 -3.18 18.58
C ASP A 100 9.49 -4.00 17.69
N VAL A 101 9.11 -5.20 18.14
CA VAL A 101 8.10 -6.05 17.48
C VAL A 101 6.75 -5.33 17.48
N THR A 102 6.36 -4.72 18.61
CA THR A 102 5.11 -3.96 18.73
C THR A 102 5.09 -2.76 17.78
N ASN A 103 6.21 -2.03 17.68
CA ASN A 103 6.35 -0.92 16.73
C ASN A 103 6.18 -1.39 15.27
N LEU A 104 6.74 -2.55 14.92
CA LEU A 104 6.59 -3.14 13.59
C LEU A 104 5.16 -3.63 13.32
N ILE A 105 4.49 -4.25 14.29
CA ILE A 105 3.07 -4.62 14.19
C ILE A 105 2.22 -3.37 13.92
N ASN A 106 2.43 -2.30 14.68
CA ASN A 106 1.70 -1.03 14.50
C ASN A 106 1.97 -0.40 13.13
N ALA A 107 3.20 -0.48 12.63
CA ALA A 107 3.52 -0.04 11.27
C ALA A 107 2.78 -0.89 10.21
N ASN A 108 2.73 -2.22 10.40
CA ASN A 108 2.00 -3.13 9.52
C ASN A 108 0.48 -2.90 9.54
N LEU A 109 -0.11 -2.53 10.68
CA LEU A 109 -1.52 -2.14 10.75
C LEU A 109 -1.82 -0.89 9.88
N LYS A 110 -0.94 0.11 9.88
CA LYS A 110 -1.05 1.28 9.00
C LYS A 110 -0.93 0.90 7.51
N ILE A 111 -0.02 -0.02 7.19
CA ILE A 111 0.15 -0.58 5.84
C ILE A 111 -1.13 -1.29 5.39
N ILE A 112 -1.71 -2.14 6.25
CA ILE A 112 -2.97 -2.86 5.98
C ILE A 112 -4.10 -1.88 5.71
N SER A 113 -4.23 -0.83 6.54
CA SER A 113 -5.25 0.21 6.36
C SER A 113 -5.10 0.93 5.01
N THR A 114 -3.88 1.35 4.67
CA THR A 114 -3.59 2.04 3.40
C THR A 114 -3.83 1.11 2.21
N ALA A 115 -3.41 -0.16 2.31
CA ALA A 115 -3.65 -1.15 1.27
C ALA A 115 -5.15 -1.44 1.08
N ASN A 116 -5.93 -1.49 2.16
CA ASN A 116 -7.40 -1.62 2.10
C ASN A 116 -8.04 -0.44 1.37
N ASN A 117 -7.60 0.79 1.60
CA ASN A 117 -8.11 1.96 0.90
C ASN A 117 -7.80 1.90 -0.60
N ILE A 118 -6.60 1.47 -0.98
CA ILE A 118 -6.22 1.32 -2.39
C ILE A 118 -6.99 0.18 -3.07
N ILE A 119 -7.19 -0.96 -2.40
CA ILE A 119 -7.96 -2.09 -2.94
C ILE A 119 -9.43 -1.68 -3.12
N ASN A 120 -9.99 -0.97 -2.16
CA ASN A 120 -11.36 -0.44 -2.20
C ASN A 120 -11.39 0.98 -2.80
N LEU A 121 -10.62 1.19 -3.87
CA LEU A 121 -10.39 2.52 -4.47
C LEU A 121 -11.68 3.29 -4.72
N LYS A 122 -12.68 2.62 -5.29
CA LYS A 122 -13.95 3.22 -5.69
C LYS A 122 -14.71 3.79 -4.49
N SER A 123 -14.82 3.02 -3.40
CA SER A 123 -15.59 3.41 -2.22
C SER A 123 -14.80 4.31 -1.26
N ASN A 124 -13.46 4.24 -1.24
CA ASN A 124 -12.67 4.91 -0.22
C ASN A 124 -11.87 6.11 -0.75
N ILE A 125 -11.34 6.02 -1.98
CA ILE A 125 -10.47 7.06 -2.56
C ILE A 125 -11.24 7.96 -3.54
N CYS A 126 -12.12 7.34 -4.33
CA CYS A 126 -12.85 7.98 -5.42
C CYS A 126 -14.36 8.10 -5.15
N ALA A 127 -14.75 8.07 -3.86
CA ALA A 127 -16.12 8.35 -3.46
C ALA A 127 -16.54 9.75 -3.95
N GLY A 128 -17.68 9.84 -4.63
CA GLY A 128 -18.21 11.09 -5.19
C GLY A 128 -17.62 11.50 -6.54
N ALA A 129 -17.07 10.55 -7.31
CA ALA A 129 -16.38 10.85 -8.56
C ALA A 129 -17.27 11.15 -9.79
N ASP A 130 -18.56 11.43 -9.60
CA ASP A 130 -19.57 11.51 -10.68
C ASP A 130 -19.72 12.89 -11.35
N GLU A 131 -19.16 13.98 -10.80
CA GLU A 131 -19.34 15.35 -11.33
C GLU A 131 -18.12 16.00 -12.00
N SER A 132 -17.98 15.89 -13.34
CA SER A 132 -17.12 16.67 -14.28
C SER A 132 -15.61 16.96 -13.99
N LYS A 133 -15.18 17.25 -12.75
CA LYS A 133 -13.79 17.36 -12.26
C LYS A 133 -13.27 16.24 -11.32
N PRO A 134 -13.93 15.10 -11.02
CA PRO A 134 -13.54 14.26 -9.90
C PRO A 134 -12.52 13.19 -10.28
N VAL A 135 -12.45 12.87 -11.58
CA VAL A 135 -11.54 11.88 -12.13
C VAL A 135 -10.09 12.31 -11.86
N THR A 136 -9.74 13.58 -12.09
CA THR A 136 -8.39 14.09 -11.77
C THR A 136 -8.05 13.94 -10.28
N LYS A 137 -9.02 14.27 -9.40
CA LYS A 137 -8.83 14.15 -7.94
C LYS A 137 -8.64 12.69 -7.53
N CYS A 138 -9.44 11.77 -8.08
CA CYS A 138 -9.33 10.32 -7.87
C CYS A 138 -7.93 9.79 -8.27
N VAL A 139 -7.42 10.18 -9.45
CA VAL A 139 -6.08 9.76 -9.91
C VAL A 139 -4.98 10.27 -8.98
N VAL A 140 -5.03 11.55 -8.62
CA VAL A 140 -4.01 12.15 -7.74
C VAL A 140 -4.05 11.50 -6.36
N LYS A 141 -5.23 11.29 -5.77
CA LYS A 141 -5.38 10.60 -4.49
C LYS A 141 -4.88 9.15 -4.55
N THR A 142 -5.18 8.43 -5.63
CA THR A 142 -4.69 7.06 -5.85
C THR A 142 -3.17 7.02 -5.89
N LEU A 143 -2.56 7.92 -6.67
CA LEU A 143 -1.11 8.04 -6.79
C LEU A 143 -0.46 8.36 -5.45
N TYR A 144 -1.04 9.30 -4.70
CA TYR A 144 -0.58 9.64 -3.35
C TYR A 144 -0.66 8.44 -2.41
N GLN A 145 -1.79 7.71 -2.36
CA GLN A 145 -1.93 6.58 -1.46
C GLN A 145 -0.98 5.43 -1.78
N VAL A 146 -0.78 5.09 -3.06
CA VAL A 146 0.21 4.07 -3.45
C VAL A 146 1.63 4.52 -3.07
N PHE A 147 1.94 5.81 -3.20
CA PHE A 147 3.22 6.36 -2.77
C PHE A 147 3.39 6.37 -1.25
N GLN A 148 2.33 6.67 -0.51
CA GLN A 148 2.34 6.59 0.95
C GLN A 148 2.51 5.15 1.43
N LEU A 149 1.84 4.19 0.80
CA LEU A 149 2.06 2.76 1.06
C LEU A 149 3.54 2.40 0.88
N TYR A 150 4.18 2.89 -0.18
CA TYR A 150 5.62 2.70 -0.39
C TYR A 150 6.47 3.28 0.76
N LYS A 151 6.20 4.51 1.21
CA LYS A 151 6.92 5.12 2.35
C LYS A 151 6.71 4.33 3.65
N GLN A 152 5.49 3.86 3.90
CA GLN A 152 5.16 3.04 5.07
C GLN A 152 5.91 1.71 5.02
N VAL A 153 5.93 1.03 3.87
CA VAL A 153 6.70 -0.21 3.65
C VAL A 153 8.19 0.00 3.92
N GLN A 154 8.78 1.10 3.44
CA GLN A 154 10.19 1.42 3.75
C GLN A 154 10.43 1.66 5.23
N SER A 155 9.50 2.34 5.90
CA SER A 155 9.59 2.60 7.34
C SER A 155 9.48 1.29 8.14
N ALA A 156 8.59 0.38 7.74
CA ALA A 156 8.48 -0.94 8.32
C ALA A 156 9.77 -1.76 8.13
N VAL A 157 10.41 -1.72 6.95
CA VAL A 157 11.72 -2.36 6.74
C VAL A 157 12.79 -1.79 7.68
N LYS A 158 12.80 -0.47 7.92
CA LYS A 158 13.73 0.15 8.88
C LYS A 158 13.49 -0.31 10.31
N LEU A 159 12.23 -0.48 10.71
CA LEU A 159 11.86 -1.03 12.02
C LEU A 159 12.24 -2.50 12.15
N ALA A 160 11.97 -3.31 11.12
CA ALA A 160 12.32 -4.73 11.07
C ALA A 160 13.81 -4.98 11.28
N LYS A 161 14.68 -4.12 10.72
CA LYS A 161 16.13 -4.20 10.93
C LYS A 161 16.59 -3.96 12.37
N LYS A 162 15.75 -3.38 13.23
CA LYS A 162 16.06 -3.16 14.65
C LYS A 162 15.71 -4.36 15.52
N ILE A 163 14.88 -5.27 15.02
CA ILE A 163 14.51 -6.47 15.77
C ILE A 163 15.76 -7.37 15.84
N PRO A 164 16.19 -7.77 17.05
CA PRO A 164 17.40 -8.57 17.23
C PRO A 164 17.27 -9.91 16.50
N THR A 165 18.28 -10.24 15.70
CA THR A 165 18.32 -11.45 14.86
C THR A 165 18.96 -12.66 15.54
N THR A 166 19.29 -12.56 16.84
CA THR A 166 20.04 -13.58 17.58
C THR A 166 19.46 -13.81 18.97
N GLY A 167 19.08 -15.05 19.27
CA GLY A 167 18.56 -15.48 20.57
C GLY A 167 17.90 -16.88 20.53
N PRO A 168 17.52 -17.45 21.69
CA PRO A 168 16.90 -18.79 21.77
C PRO A 168 15.58 -18.89 20.97
N ASN A 169 15.11 -20.10 20.65
CA ASN A 169 14.00 -20.45 19.73
C ASN A 169 12.82 -19.45 19.56
N ALA A 170 12.38 -18.81 20.64
CA ALA A 170 11.41 -17.71 20.66
C ALA A 170 11.84 -16.49 19.79
N VAL A 171 13.09 -16.10 19.89
CA VAL A 171 13.73 -15.03 19.09
C VAL A 171 13.94 -15.48 17.65
N GLN A 172 14.23 -16.77 17.41
CA GLN A 172 14.37 -17.30 16.04
C GLN A 172 13.05 -17.23 15.27
N CYS A 173 11.93 -17.64 15.87
CA CYS A 173 10.60 -17.55 15.24
C CYS A 173 10.25 -16.11 14.82
N VAL A 174 10.47 -15.15 15.73
CA VAL A 174 10.26 -13.71 15.44
C VAL A 174 11.20 -13.22 14.34
N THR A 175 12.45 -13.67 14.36
CA THR A 175 13.46 -13.32 13.35
C THR A 175 13.07 -13.84 11.97
N ASP A 176 12.58 -15.07 11.88
CA ASP A 176 12.15 -15.70 10.62
C ASP A 176 10.92 -15.00 10.04
N ALA A 177 9.92 -14.70 10.88
CA ALA A 177 8.75 -13.92 10.50
C ALA A 177 9.15 -12.52 10.00
N THR A 178 10.04 -11.84 10.73
CA THR A 178 10.55 -10.50 10.39
C THR A 178 11.35 -10.52 9.08
N THR A 179 12.16 -11.57 8.88
CA THR A 179 12.95 -11.76 7.66
C THR A 179 12.06 -12.00 6.46
N THR A 180 11.04 -12.85 6.60
CA THR A 180 10.06 -13.13 5.54
C THR A 180 9.32 -11.86 5.11
N LEU A 181 8.82 -11.09 6.07
CA LEU A 181 8.20 -9.78 5.82
C LEU A 181 9.16 -8.84 5.07
N THR A 182 10.38 -8.71 5.57
CA THR A 182 11.38 -7.78 5.02
C THR A 182 11.79 -8.16 3.60
N ASN A 183 11.98 -9.45 3.33
CA ASN A 183 12.30 -9.96 2.00
C ASN A 183 11.21 -9.65 0.99
N TYR A 184 9.94 -9.69 1.40
CA TYR A 184 8.83 -9.30 0.54
C TYR A 184 8.79 -7.78 0.33
N TYR A 185 8.89 -7.00 1.41
CA TYR A 185 8.79 -5.54 1.37
C TYR A 185 9.91 -4.87 0.56
N THR A 186 11.12 -5.41 0.61
CA THR A 186 12.26 -4.88 -0.15
C THR A 186 12.15 -5.09 -1.66
N GLN A 187 11.26 -5.98 -2.11
CA GLN A 187 10.96 -6.19 -3.52
C GLN A 187 9.95 -5.17 -4.08
N PHE A 188 9.23 -4.44 -3.23
CA PHE A 188 8.20 -3.50 -3.67
C PHE A 188 8.72 -2.40 -4.64
N PRO A 189 9.87 -1.74 -4.41
CA PRO A 189 10.37 -0.67 -5.29
C PRO A 189 10.71 -1.17 -6.71
N SER A 190 11.38 -2.31 -6.83
CA SER A 190 11.77 -2.87 -8.13
C SER A 190 10.55 -3.34 -8.91
N ASN A 191 9.57 -3.92 -8.23
CA ASN A 191 8.36 -4.41 -8.86
C ASN A 191 7.41 -3.30 -9.30
N ILE A 192 7.31 -2.20 -8.55
CA ILE A 192 6.60 -0.98 -9.02
C ILE A 192 7.22 -0.48 -10.33
N LYS A 193 8.56 -0.45 -10.44
CA LYS A 193 9.27 -0.08 -11.69
C LYS A 193 8.99 -1.07 -12.82
N SER A 194 8.81 -2.35 -12.53
CA SER A 194 8.39 -3.34 -13.53
C SER A 194 6.95 -3.09 -13.99
N CYS A 195 6.03 -2.81 -13.06
CA CYS A 195 4.64 -2.47 -13.39
C CYS A 195 4.54 -1.23 -14.31
N SER A 196 5.43 -0.25 -14.14
CA SER A 196 5.43 0.96 -14.98
C SER A 196 5.84 0.71 -16.44
N LYS A 197 6.44 -0.45 -16.75
CA LYS A 197 6.78 -0.84 -18.12
C LYS A 197 5.60 -1.48 -18.85
N LEU A 198 4.55 -1.89 -18.12
CA LEU A 198 3.36 -2.51 -18.68
C LEU A 198 2.43 -1.42 -19.23
N THR A 199 2.64 -0.99 -20.48
CA THR A 199 1.96 0.17 -21.08
C THR A 199 0.82 -0.19 -22.04
N SER A 200 0.68 -1.47 -22.41
CA SER A 200 -0.44 -2.00 -23.20
C SER A 200 -1.18 -3.04 -22.41
#